data_AF-W6UC92-F1
#
_entry.id   AF-W6UC92-F1
#
_cell.length_a   1.000
_cell.length_b   1.000
_cell.length_c   1.000
_cell.angle_alpha   90.00
_cell.angle_beta   90.00
_cell.angle_gamma   90.00
#
_symmetry.space_group_name_H-M   'P 1'
#
loop_
_entity.id
_entity.type
_entity.pdbx_description
1 polymer ?
#
loop_
_entity_poly.entity_id
_entity_poly.type
_entity_poly.pdbx_seq_one_letter_code
_entity_poly.pdbx_strand_id
1 'polypeptide(L)'
;MTKMFSIDKTRQVIRVALEDSDHVEYVRLACEHEELIKEMKQLRGFVIELCERYEATRSLDPLRRYKRMQSMAKTIVLQLRVNDPTAALSAACTAASDSGYETFDPSTAGAGGLIVGDVLQSSVKQKEMKLKHEKMAHALSSEQLQNDISKFHSENKKLRCRIDAITEAINNVDVMYNATKTEPFVKRYAILKEVIKDVRKFADANADYA
;
A
#
# COMPACT_ATOMS: atom_id res chain seq x y z
N MET A 1 24.74 9.15 54.87
CA MET A 1 24.85 9.77 53.53
C MET A 1 24.79 8.77 52.36
N THR A 2 24.46 7.49 52.57
CA THR A 2 24.58 6.44 51.53
C THR A 2 23.33 6.25 50.65
N LYS A 3 22.16 6.77 51.06
CA LYS A 3 20.90 6.61 50.31
C LYS A 3 20.77 7.53 49.08
N MET A 4 21.45 8.69 49.07
CA MET A 4 21.42 9.63 47.93
C MET A 4 22.06 9.04 46.67
N PHE A 5 23.23 8.40 46.80
CA PHE A 5 23.93 7.77 45.67
C PHE A 5 23.14 6.62 45.01
N SER A 6 22.29 5.92 45.77
CA SER A 6 21.46 4.83 45.23
C SER A 6 20.29 5.38 44.39
N ILE A 7 19.70 6.50 44.81
CA ILE A 7 18.59 7.16 44.10
C ILE A 7 19.06 7.75 42.77
N ASP A 8 20.20 8.42 42.74
CA ASP A 8 20.73 8.99 41.50
C ASP A 8 21.12 7.90 40.49
N LYS A 9 21.69 6.79 40.97
CA LYS A 9 21.97 5.61 40.13
C LYS A 9 20.69 4.98 39.56
N THR A 10 19.63 4.90 40.38
CA THR A 10 18.33 4.37 39.94
C THR A 10 17.67 5.28 38.91
N ARG A 11 17.74 6.61 39.11
CA ARG A 11 17.24 7.61 38.15
C ARG A 11 17.99 7.55 36.82
N GLN A 12 19.31 7.35 36.85
CA GLN A 12 20.10 7.20 35.64
C GLN A 12 19.74 5.92 34.88
N VAL A 13 19.55 4.79 35.57
CA VAL A 13 19.13 3.54 34.93
C VAL A 13 17.74 3.68 34.30
N ILE A 14 16.80 4.34 34.98
CA ILE A 14 15.46 4.60 34.43
C ILE A 14 15.55 5.49 33.19
N ARG A 15 16.38 6.54 33.22
CA ARG A 15 16.56 7.43 32.06
C ARG A 15 17.10 6.68 30.85
N VAL A 16 18.15 5.87 31.04
CA VAL A 16 18.74 5.06 29.97
C VAL A 16 17.72 4.05 29.43
N ALA A 17 16.97 3.38 30.30
CA ALA A 17 15.93 2.43 29.88
C ALA A 17 14.79 3.10 29.09
N LEU A 18 14.42 4.35 29.44
CA LEU A 18 13.43 5.13 28.70
C LEU A 18 13.97 5.61 27.36
N GLU A 19 15.20 6.11 27.30
CA GLU A 19 15.88 6.50 26.06
C GLU A 19 15.97 5.30 25.09
N ASP A 20 16.36 4.11 25.59
CA ASP A 20 16.41 2.89 24.79
C ASP A 20 15.01 2.48 24.28
N SER A 21 13.96 2.64 25.09
CA SER A 21 12.58 2.38 24.70
C SER A 21 12.12 3.31 23.57
N ASP A 22 12.36 4.62 23.72
CA ASP A 22 11.98 5.63 22.74
C ASP A 22 12.75 5.43 21.41
N HIS A 23 14.04 5.05 21.47
CA HIS A 23 14.81 4.74 20.26
C HIS A 23 14.24 3.54 19.50
N VAL A 24 13.88 2.46 20.21
CA VAL A 24 13.27 1.27 19.60
C VAL A 24 11.92 1.63 18.96
N GLU A 25 11.08 2.40 19.65
CA GLU A 25 9.77 2.79 19.13
C GLU A 25 9.88 3.71 17.91
N TYR A 26 10.78 4.71 17.95
CA TYR A 26 11.06 5.58 16.81
C TYR A 26 11.49 4.77 15.58
N VAL A 27 12.46 3.87 15.73
CA VAL A 27 12.95 3.06 14.60
C VAL A 27 11.83 2.21 14.01
N ARG A 28 11.00 1.62 14.87
CA ARG A 28 9.85 0.82 14.44
C ARG A 28 8.86 1.66 13.64
N LEU A 29 8.44 2.81 14.18
CA LEU A 29 7.47 3.71 13.56
C LEU A 29 7.97 4.34 12.27
N ALA A 30 9.24 4.71 12.20
CA ALA A 30 9.84 5.30 11.01
C ALA A 30 10.00 4.29 9.87
N CYS A 31 10.37 3.04 10.19
CA CYS A 31 10.35 1.94 9.21
C CYS A 31 8.94 1.72 8.67
N GLU A 32 7.96 1.62 9.56
CA GLU A 32 6.54 1.45 9.22
C GLU A 32 6.04 2.61 8.34
N HIS A 33 6.44 3.84 8.65
CA HIS A 33 6.10 5.02 7.87
C HIS A 33 6.63 4.94 6.43
N GLU A 34 7.90 4.57 6.25
CA GLU A 34 8.48 4.40 4.92
C GLU A 34 7.80 3.27 4.11
N GLU A 35 7.39 2.19 4.77
CA GLU A 35 6.62 1.09 4.17
C GLU A 35 5.22 1.56 3.72
N LEU A 36 4.48 2.24 4.60
CA LEU A 36 3.16 2.79 4.28
C LEU A 36 3.21 3.83 3.15
N ILE A 37 4.25 4.67 3.10
CA ILE A 37 4.45 5.60 1.97
C ILE A 37 4.65 4.85 0.65
N LYS A 38 5.42 3.75 0.65
CA LYS A 38 5.65 2.95 -0.56
C LYS A 38 4.35 2.32 -1.05
N GLU A 39 3.60 1.71 -0.14
CA GLU A 39 2.31 1.10 -0.44
C GLU A 39 1.30 2.14 -0.98
N MET A 40 1.17 3.28 -0.30
CA MET A 40 0.31 4.37 -0.75
C MET A 40 0.68 4.87 -2.15
N LYS A 41 1.97 5.05 -2.45
CA LYS A 41 2.45 5.43 -3.78
C LYS A 41 2.12 4.38 -4.84
N GLN A 42 2.26 3.10 -4.50
CA GLN A 42 1.95 1.99 -5.38
C GLN A 42 0.45 1.91 -5.70
N LEU A 43 -0.41 1.95 -4.69
CA LEU A 43 -1.86 1.97 -4.85
C LEU A 43 -2.32 3.16 -5.68
N ARG A 44 -1.75 4.35 -5.43
CA ARG A 44 -1.99 5.53 -6.25
C ARG A 44 -1.57 5.32 -7.70
N GLY A 45 -0.44 4.65 -7.94
CA GLY A 45 0.01 4.26 -9.27
C GLY A 45 -1.03 3.44 -10.02
N PHE A 46 -1.62 2.44 -9.37
CA PHE A 46 -2.70 1.63 -9.96
C PHE A 46 -3.95 2.47 -10.29
N VAL A 47 -4.33 3.39 -9.40
CA VAL A 47 -5.46 4.30 -9.64
C VAL A 47 -5.22 5.23 -10.83
N ILE A 48 -4.01 5.79 -10.95
CA ILE A 48 -3.64 6.65 -12.07
C ILE A 48 -3.67 5.86 -13.38
N GLU A 49 -3.07 4.68 -13.42
CA GLU A 49 -3.06 3.79 -14.58
C GLU A 49 -4.50 3.44 -15.01
N LEU A 50 -5.38 3.13 -14.05
CA LEU A 50 -6.80 2.90 -14.31
C LEU A 50 -7.48 4.13 -14.93
N CYS A 51 -7.21 5.32 -14.41
CA CYS A 51 -7.78 6.56 -14.92
C CYS A 51 -7.32 6.86 -16.35
N GLU A 52 -6.02 6.75 -16.62
CA GLU A 52 -5.44 6.97 -17.95
C GLU A 52 -6.02 5.99 -18.98
N ARG A 53 -6.09 4.70 -18.62
CA ARG A 53 -6.70 3.69 -19.49
C ARG A 53 -8.19 3.94 -19.69
N TYR A 54 -8.92 4.38 -18.66
CA TYR A 54 -10.32 4.75 -18.80
C TYR A 54 -10.52 5.94 -19.75
N GLU A 55 -9.70 6.99 -19.63
CA GLU A 55 -9.74 8.14 -20.52
C GLU A 55 -9.43 7.75 -21.98
N ALA A 56 -8.43 6.88 -22.20
CA ALA A 56 -8.09 6.35 -23.53
C ALA A 56 -9.26 5.59 -24.20
N THR A 57 -10.22 5.07 -23.43
CA THR A 57 -11.39 4.38 -23.98
C THR A 57 -12.54 5.31 -24.38
N ARG A 58 -12.46 6.63 -24.13
CA ARG A 58 -13.57 7.57 -24.42
C ARG A 58 -13.90 7.71 -25.89
N SER A 59 -12.94 7.46 -26.78
CA SER A 59 -13.13 7.48 -28.24
C SER A 59 -13.80 6.21 -28.79
N LEU A 60 -13.95 5.17 -27.97
CA LEU A 60 -14.56 3.91 -28.37
C LEU A 60 -16.09 3.97 -28.25
N ASP A 61 -16.78 3.17 -29.07
CA ASP A 61 -18.22 2.95 -28.90
C ASP A 61 -18.52 2.30 -27.53
N PRO A 62 -19.76 2.44 -27.02
CA PRO A 62 -20.12 1.98 -25.68
C PRO A 62 -19.83 0.50 -25.42
N LEU A 63 -19.99 -0.38 -26.40
CA LEU A 63 -19.80 -1.81 -26.22
C LEU A 63 -18.30 -2.16 -26.10
N ARG A 64 -17.47 -1.61 -26.98
CA ARG A 64 -16.01 -1.77 -26.90
C ARG A 64 -15.44 -1.14 -25.64
N ARG A 65 -15.94 0.05 -25.28
CA ARG A 65 -15.57 0.76 -24.04
C ARG A 65 -15.91 -0.08 -22.81
N TYR A 66 -17.11 -0.65 -22.76
CA TYR A 66 -17.51 -1.54 -21.68
C TYR A 66 -16.57 -2.74 -21.53
N LYS A 67 -16.26 -3.46 -22.62
CA LYS A 67 -15.33 -4.60 -22.58
C LYS A 67 -13.95 -4.21 -22.04
N ARG A 68 -13.45 -3.03 -22.43
CA ARG A 68 -12.20 -2.48 -21.89
C ARG A 68 -12.31 -2.19 -20.39
N MET A 69 -13.42 -1.59 -19.94
CA MET A 69 -13.68 -1.35 -18.52
C MET A 69 -13.74 -2.62 -17.69
N GLN A 70 -14.34 -3.69 -18.23
CA GLN A 70 -14.33 -5.01 -17.56
C GLN A 70 -12.90 -5.56 -17.41
N SER A 71 -12.09 -5.45 -18.45
CA SER A 71 -10.68 -5.86 -18.38
C SER A 71 -9.92 -5.06 -17.33
N MET A 72 -10.09 -3.73 -17.33
CA MET A 72 -9.44 -2.84 -16.36
C MET A 72 -9.82 -3.17 -14.92
N ALA A 73 -11.11 -3.40 -14.65
CA ALA A 73 -11.62 -3.81 -13.34
C ALA A 73 -10.94 -5.10 -12.83
N LYS A 74 -10.81 -6.11 -13.69
CA LYS A 74 -10.11 -7.35 -13.33
C LYS A 74 -8.62 -7.13 -13.09
N THR A 75 -7.96 -6.34 -13.95
CA THR A 75 -6.53 -6.09 -13.88
C THR A 75 -6.14 -5.32 -12.62
N ILE A 76 -6.86 -4.26 -12.24
CA ILE A 76 -6.51 -3.48 -11.05
C ILE A 76 -6.67 -4.28 -9.76
N VAL A 77 -7.68 -5.14 -9.69
CA VAL A 77 -7.92 -6.04 -8.55
C VAL A 77 -6.84 -7.12 -8.50
N LEU A 78 -6.41 -7.65 -9.66
CA LEU A 78 -5.29 -8.58 -9.72
C LEU A 78 -3.98 -7.91 -9.28
N GLN A 79 -3.70 -6.69 -9.73
CA GLN A 79 -2.54 -5.90 -9.31
C GLN A 79 -2.55 -5.71 -7.79
N LEU A 80 -3.69 -5.40 -7.19
CA LEU A 80 -3.83 -5.31 -5.73
C LEU A 80 -3.50 -6.65 -5.04
N ARG A 81 -4.07 -7.77 -5.51
CA ARG A 81 -3.88 -9.10 -4.90
C ARG A 81 -2.47 -9.65 -5.05
N VAL A 82 -1.81 -9.45 -6.19
CA VAL A 82 -0.44 -9.95 -6.42
C VAL A 82 0.59 -9.19 -5.57
N ASN A 83 0.29 -7.93 -5.24
CA ASN A 83 1.16 -7.10 -4.42
C ASN A 83 0.82 -7.13 -2.93
N ASP A 84 -0.23 -7.87 -2.53
CA ASP A 84 -0.51 -8.12 -1.12
C ASP A 84 0.52 -9.12 -0.57
N PRO A 85 1.36 -8.74 0.42
CA PRO A 85 2.34 -9.65 1.02
C PRO A 85 1.70 -10.89 1.66
N THR A 86 0.42 -10.82 2.04
CA THR A 86 -0.36 -11.95 2.57
C THR A 86 -0.75 -12.94 1.48
N ALA A 87 -1.01 -12.45 0.26
CA ALA A 87 -1.33 -13.29 -0.88
C ALA A 87 -0.11 -14.08 -1.38
N ALA A 88 1.10 -13.49 -1.32
CA ALA A 88 2.35 -14.17 -1.65
C ALA A 88 2.62 -15.39 -0.74
N LEU A 89 2.29 -15.28 0.56
CA LEU A 89 2.34 -16.40 1.51
C LEU A 89 1.31 -17.50 1.16
N SER A 90 0.10 -17.12 0.73
CA SER A 90 -0.93 -18.09 0.33
C SER A 90 -0.65 -18.78 -1.00
N ALA A 91 -0.02 -18.08 -1.96
CA ALA A 91 0.38 -18.60 -3.27
C ALA A 91 1.55 -19.58 -3.17
N ALA A 92 2.48 -19.36 -2.24
CA ALA A 92 3.57 -20.31 -1.94
C ALA A 92 3.03 -21.65 -1.41
N CYS A 93 1.86 -21.66 -0.75
CA CYS A 93 1.20 -22.88 -0.30
C CYS A 93 0.36 -23.57 -1.39
N THR A 94 -0.11 -22.83 -2.41
CA THR A 94 -0.95 -23.37 -3.50
C THR A 94 -0.18 -23.75 -4.76
N ALA A 95 1.06 -23.29 -4.93
CA ALA A 95 1.92 -23.68 -6.05
C ALA A 95 2.31 -25.19 -6.08
N ALA A 96 1.92 -25.97 -5.06
CA ALA A 96 2.05 -27.43 -5.06
C ALA A 96 0.88 -28.14 -5.78
N SER A 97 -0.17 -27.43 -6.20
CA SER A 97 -1.39 -28.06 -6.73
C SER A 97 -2.18 -27.10 -7.63
N ASP A 98 -1.75 -26.89 -8.88
CA ASP A 98 -2.62 -27.19 -10.03
C ASP A 98 -1.89 -26.91 -11.35
N SER A 99 -1.90 -27.92 -12.22
CA SER A 99 -1.39 -27.87 -13.59
C SER A 99 -2.61 -27.91 -14.51
N GLY A 100 -3.02 -26.76 -15.04
CA GLY A 100 -4.14 -26.66 -15.97
C GLY A 100 -3.96 -25.48 -16.93
N TYR A 101 -3.71 -25.81 -18.20
CA TYR A 101 -3.51 -24.91 -19.34
C TYR A 101 -4.65 -23.88 -19.53
N GLU A 102 -4.30 -22.65 -19.91
CA GLU A 102 -4.87 -21.93 -21.07
C GLU A 102 -3.95 -20.78 -21.48
N THR A 103 -3.61 -20.80 -22.77
CA THR A 103 -2.64 -19.93 -23.45
C THR A 103 -3.17 -18.50 -23.58
N PHE A 104 -2.49 -17.53 -22.96
CA PHE A 104 -2.66 -16.11 -23.24
C PHE A 104 -1.45 -15.60 -24.04
N ASP A 105 -1.69 -15.19 -25.29
CA ASP A 105 -0.69 -14.62 -26.21
C ASP A 105 -0.20 -13.23 -25.70
N PRO A 106 1.09 -13.06 -25.36
CA PRO A 106 1.62 -11.83 -24.80
C PRO A 106 2.26 -10.95 -25.88
N SER A 107 1.47 -10.52 -26.86
CA SER A 107 1.94 -9.61 -27.91
C SER A 107 1.38 -8.20 -27.74
N THR A 108 1.61 -7.57 -26.58
CA THR A 108 1.67 -6.10 -26.45
C THR A 108 2.49 -5.73 -25.22
N ALA A 109 3.80 -5.62 -25.41
CA ALA A 109 4.71 -5.08 -24.43
C ALA A 109 4.34 -3.62 -24.11
N GLY A 110 3.86 -3.40 -22.89
CA GLY A 110 3.66 -2.09 -22.28
C GLY A 110 4.09 -2.17 -20.82
N ALA A 111 5.40 -2.17 -20.59
CA ALA A 111 6.09 -1.78 -19.35
C ALA A 111 5.39 -2.03 -18.00
N GLY A 112 4.88 -3.24 -17.78
CA GLY A 112 4.41 -3.70 -16.47
C GLY A 112 5.18 -4.95 -16.09
N GLY A 113 6.42 -4.77 -15.63
CA GLY A 113 7.21 -5.88 -15.11
C GLY A 113 6.41 -6.57 -14.00
N LEU A 114 6.05 -7.83 -14.21
CA LEU A 114 5.63 -8.73 -13.14
C LEU A 114 6.83 -8.86 -12.20
N ILE A 115 6.84 -8.08 -11.12
CA ILE A 115 7.92 -8.06 -10.14
C ILE A 115 7.83 -9.34 -9.30
N VAL A 116 8.37 -10.44 -9.83
CA VAL A 116 8.87 -11.53 -9.00
C VAL A 116 10.24 -11.08 -8.51
N GLY A 117 10.25 -10.30 -7.43
CA GLY A 117 11.47 -9.76 -6.84
C GLY A 117 12.13 -10.76 -5.89
N ASP A 118 13.43 -10.98 -6.08
CA ASP A 118 14.29 -11.79 -5.21
C ASP A 118 14.08 -11.44 -3.73
N VAL A 119 13.61 -12.43 -2.95
CA VAL A 119 13.38 -12.33 -1.50
C VAL A 119 14.63 -11.81 -0.75
N LEU A 120 15.82 -12.12 -1.26
CA LEU A 120 17.10 -11.65 -0.74
C LEU A 120 17.29 -10.13 -0.87
N GLN A 121 16.85 -9.52 -1.97
CA GLN A 121 16.95 -8.07 -2.15
C GLN A 121 16.01 -7.31 -1.20
N SER A 122 14.85 -7.89 -0.87
CA SER A 122 13.90 -7.29 0.08
C SER A 122 14.47 -7.26 1.51
N SER A 123 15.09 -8.36 1.96
CA SER A 123 15.68 -8.43 3.31
C SER A 123 16.85 -7.45 3.48
N VAL A 124 17.70 -7.29 2.46
CA VAL A 124 18.82 -6.33 2.50
C VAL A 124 18.29 -4.90 2.59
N LYS A 125 17.28 -4.54 1.78
CA LYS A 125 16.64 -3.22 1.82
C LYS A 125 16.00 -2.92 3.17
N GLN A 126 15.35 -3.91 3.79
CA GLN A 126 14.72 -3.74 5.10
C GLN A 126 15.78 -3.53 6.21
N LYS A 127 16.88 -4.28 6.17
CA LYS A 127 18.01 -4.09 7.10
C LYS A 127 18.68 -2.73 6.93
N GLU A 128 18.89 -2.28 5.69
CA GLU A 128 19.48 -0.98 5.39
C GLU A 128 18.58 0.17 5.88
N MET A 129 17.27 0.07 5.62
CA MET A 129 16.27 1.02 6.13
C MET A 129 16.27 1.09 7.65
N LYS A 130 16.27 -0.06 8.34
CA LYS A 130 16.34 -0.11 9.80
C LYS A 130 17.62 0.56 10.33
N LEU A 131 18.77 0.23 9.76
CA LEU A 131 20.06 0.77 10.16
C LEU A 131 20.16 2.30 9.92
N LYS A 132 19.53 2.79 8.85
CA LYS A 132 19.38 4.23 8.60
C LYS A 132 18.58 4.90 9.72
N HIS A 133 17.44 4.34 10.13
CA HIS A 133 16.64 4.89 11.22
C HIS A 133 17.30 4.76 12.59
N GLU A 134 18.03 3.67 12.86
CA GLU A 134 18.82 3.50 14.08
C GLU A 134 19.88 4.60 14.21
N LYS A 135 20.61 4.90 13.13
CA LYS A 135 21.57 6.02 13.09
C LYS A 135 20.92 7.38 13.35
N MET A 136 19.73 7.62 12.78
CA MET A 136 19.00 8.87 13.01
C MET A 136 18.51 8.96 14.45
N ALA A 137 18.01 7.87 15.02
CA ALA A 137 17.55 7.82 16.40
C ALA A 137 18.68 8.27 17.36
N HIS A 138 19.89 7.74 17.20
CA HIS A 138 21.05 8.11 18.02
C HIS A 138 21.53 9.56 17.86
N ALA A 139 21.15 10.25 16.78
CA ALA A 139 21.52 11.64 16.54
C ALA A 139 20.51 12.64 17.13
N LEU A 140 19.33 12.18 17.54
CA LEU A 140 18.25 13.02 18.06
C LEU A 140 18.33 13.12 19.59
N SER A 141 17.92 14.28 20.12
CA SER A 141 17.65 14.41 21.55
C SER A 141 16.36 13.68 21.96
N SER A 142 16.22 13.33 23.24
CA SER A 142 15.02 12.65 23.76
C SER A 142 13.72 13.43 23.48
N GLU A 143 13.72 14.76 23.57
CA GLU A 143 12.55 15.59 23.25
C GLU A 143 12.18 15.52 21.76
N GLN A 144 13.17 15.59 20.86
CA GLN A 144 12.95 15.43 19.43
C GLN A 144 12.42 14.05 19.08
N LEU A 145 12.96 13.01 19.72
CA LEU A 145 12.56 11.63 19.53
C LEU A 145 11.09 11.41 19.92
N GLN A 146 10.64 11.95 21.05
CA GLN A 146 9.25 11.87 21.50
C GLN A 146 8.28 12.65 20.61
N ASN A 147 8.70 13.82 20.11
CA ASN A 147 7.94 14.60 19.14
C ASN A 147 7.78 13.82 17.82
N ASP A 148 8.85 13.21 17.32
CA ASP A 148 8.83 12.42 16.10
C ASP A 148 8.01 11.13 16.25
N ILE A 149 8.09 10.44 17.40
CA ILE A 149 7.23 9.29 17.72
C ILE A 149 5.74 9.69 17.65
N SER A 150 5.38 10.79 18.30
CA SER A 150 4.01 11.30 18.31
C SER A 150 3.52 11.67 16.89
N LYS A 151 4.41 12.27 16.09
CA LYS A 151 4.15 12.61 14.70
C LYS A 151 3.96 11.35 13.85
N PHE A 152 4.85 10.37 13.94
CA PHE A 152 4.74 9.12 13.17
C PHE A 152 3.47 8.34 13.52
N HIS A 153 3.05 8.29 14.80
CA HIS A 153 1.76 7.68 15.16
C HIS A 153 0.59 8.32 14.40
N SER A 154 0.54 9.66 14.36
CA SER A 154 -0.52 10.39 13.67
C SER A 154 -0.45 10.18 12.15
N GLU A 155 0.73 10.28 11.55
CA GLU A 155 0.93 10.14 10.11
C GLU A 155 0.69 8.70 9.64
N ASN A 156 1.19 7.69 10.36
CA ASN A 156 0.97 6.27 10.03
C ASN A 156 -0.51 5.92 10.13
N LYS A 157 -1.23 6.44 11.13
CA LYS A 157 -2.67 6.27 11.23
C LYS A 157 -3.40 6.84 10.01
N LYS A 158 -3.05 8.06 9.59
CA LYS A 158 -3.64 8.69 8.39
C LYS A 158 -3.33 7.88 7.12
N LEU A 159 -2.08 7.46 6.95
CA LEU A 159 -1.66 6.64 5.81
C LEU A 159 -2.43 5.32 5.74
N ARG A 160 -2.55 4.60 6.86
CA ARG A 160 -3.34 3.36 6.94
C ARG A 160 -4.79 3.58 6.54
N CYS A 161 -5.47 4.57 7.13
CA CYS A 161 -6.85 4.88 6.77
C CYS A 161 -7.00 5.22 5.27
N ARG A 162 -6.00 5.87 4.67
CA ARG A 162 -6.02 6.21 3.25
C ARG A 162 -5.78 4.99 2.36
N ILE A 163 -4.82 4.14 2.72
CA ILE A 163 -4.56 2.85 2.07
C ILE A 163 -5.82 1.99 2.10
N ASP A 164 -6.46 1.85 3.27
CA ASP A 164 -7.69 1.09 3.43
C ASP A 164 -8.80 1.63 2.51
N ALA A 165 -8.99 2.94 2.47
CA ALA A 165 -10.01 3.58 1.61
C ALA A 165 -9.76 3.34 0.11
N ILE A 166 -8.50 3.39 -0.35
CA ILE A 166 -8.16 3.10 -1.76
C ILE A 166 -8.39 1.61 -2.07
N THR A 167 -7.90 0.73 -1.19
CA THR A 167 -8.04 -0.71 -1.30
C THR A 167 -9.52 -1.11 -1.35
N GLU A 168 -10.36 -0.55 -0.48
CA GLU A 168 -11.81 -0.76 -0.49
C GLU A 168 -12.43 -0.24 -1.79
N ALA A 169 -12.06 0.95 -2.25
CA ALA A 169 -12.57 1.50 -3.50
C ALA A 169 -12.20 0.61 -4.72
N ILE A 170 -10.97 0.09 -4.78
CA ILE A 170 -10.53 -0.85 -5.82
C ILE A 170 -11.31 -2.17 -5.74
N ASN A 171 -11.46 -2.74 -4.54
CA ASN A 171 -12.23 -3.96 -4.34
C ASN A 171 -13.71 -3.78 -4.71
N ASN A 172 -14.28 -2.60 -4.44
CA ASN A 172 -15.65 -2.26 -4.82
C ASN A 172 -15.84 -2.28 -6.35
N VAL A 173 -14.80 -2.02 -7.16
CA VAL A 173 -14.85 -2.19 -8.62
C VAL A 173 -15.19 -3.63 -8.98
N ASP A 174 -14.54 -4.62 -8.34
CA ASP A 174 -14.80 -6.05 -8.57
C ASP A 174 -16.21 -6.43 -8.09
N VAL A 175 -16.58 -6.00 -6.89
CA VAL A 175 -17.89 -6.31 -6.28
C VAL A 175 -19.02 -5.82 -7.18
N MET A 176 -18.98 -4.55 -7.58
CA MET A 176 -20.02 -3.95 -8.44
C MET A 176 -20.02 -4.54 -9.86
N TYR A 177 -18.83 -4.86 -10.39
CA TYR A 177 -18.73 -5.57 -11.67
C TYR A 177 -19.41 -6.95 -11.60
N ASN A 178 -19.17 -7.71 -10.54
CA ASN A 178 -19.74 -9.05 -10.37
C ASN A 178 -21.25 -9.01 -10.09
N ALA A 179 -21.71 -8.06 -9.27
CA ALA A 179 -23.12 -7.89 -8.92
C ALA A 179 -24.01 -7.54 -10.12
N THR A 180 -23.44 -6.97 -11.18
CA THR A 180 -24.21 -6.49 -12.34
C THR A 180 -24.22 -7.47 -13.52
N LYS A 181 -23.59 -8.66 -13.42
CA LYS A 181 -23.49 -9.60 -14.55
C LYS A 181 -24.84 -10.02 -15.16
N THR A 182 -25.88 -10.09 -14.35
CA THR A 182 -27.25 -10.47 -14.75
C THR A 182 -28.08 -9.29 -15.29
N GLU A 183 -27.59 -8.06 -15.13
CA GLU A 183 -28.32 -6.85 -15.50
C GLU A 183 -28.21 -6.55 -17.00
N PRO A 184 -29.16 -5.78 -17.59
CA PRO A 184 -29.05 -5.32 -18.98
C PRO A 184 -27.79 -4.50 -19.24
N PHE A 185 -27.27 -4.56 -20.47
CA PHE A 185 -26.01 -3.90 -20.86
C PHE A 185 -25.92 -2.43 -20.43
N VAL A 186 -26.98 -1.65 -20.66
CA VAL A 186 -27.01 -0.22 -20.33
C VAL A 186 -26.74 0.02 -18.85
N LYS A 187 -27.34 -0.79 -17.97
CA LYS A 187 -27.17 -0.70 -16.52
C LYS A 187 -25.77 -1.14 -16.08
N ARG A 188 -25.23 -2.23 -16.65
CA ARG A 188 -23.84 -2.67 -16.40
C ARG A 188 -22.82 -1.61 -16.78
N TYR A 189 -23.00 -1.00 -17.95
CA TYR A 189 -22.14 0.06 -18.45
C TYR A 189 -22.18 1.29 -17.54
N ALA A 190 -23.38 1.74 -17.17
CA ALA A 190 -23.56 2.89 -16.27
C ALA A 190 -22.91 2.66 -14.91
N ILE A 191 -23.14 1.49 -14.28
CA ILE A 191 -22.59 1.18 -12.96
C ILE A 191 -21.06 1.14 -13.00
N LEU A 192 -20.47 0.38 -13.93
CA LEU A 192 -19.01 0.26 -14.01
C LEU A 192 -18.35 1.61 -14.33
N LYS A 193 -19.05 2.48 -15.07
CA LYS A 193 -18.59 3.84 -15.36
C LYS A 193 -18.53 4.71 -14.11
N GLU A 194 -19.56 4.68 -13.28
CA GLU A 194 -19.60 5.46 -12.05
C GLU A 194 -18.61 4.93 -11.01
N VAL A 195 -18.50 3.60 -10.87
CA VAL A 195 -17.54 3.01 -9.91
C VAL A 195 -16.08 3.35 -10.28
N ILE A 196 -15.72 3.33 -11.56
CA ILE A 196 -14.38 3.78 -12.00
C ILE A 196 -14.15 5.28 -11.74
N LYS A 197 -15.19 6.12 -11.91
CA LYS A 197 -15.09 7.54 -11.56
C LYS A 197 -14.97 7.78 -10.06
N ASP A 198 -15.59 6.94 -9.22
CA ASP A 198 -15.43 7.04 -7.77
C ASP A 198 -14.00 6.74 -7.35
N VAL A 199 -13.37 5.72 -7.95
CA VAL A 199 -11.95 5.40 -7.73
C VAL A 199 -11.03 6.55 -8.18
N ARG A 200 -11.40 7.31 -9.22
CA ARG A 200 -10.61 8.44 -9.71
C ARG A 200 -10.36 9.52 -8.65
N LYS A 201 -11.23 9.66 -7.64
CA LYS A 201 -11.06 10.62 -6.54
C LYS A 201 -9.75 10.41 -5.75
N PHE A 202 -9.18 9.22 -5.84
CA PHE A 202 -7.91 8.87 -5.19
C PHE A 202 -6.67 9.15 -6.06
N ALA A 203 -6.83 9.60 -7.31
CA ALA A 203 -5.72 9.98 -8.19
C ALA A 203 -5.11 11.34 -7.82
N ASP A 204 -5.92 12.25 -7.29
CA ASP A 204 -5.53 13.64 -7.02
C ASP A 204 -4.68 13.74 -5.74
N ALA A 205 -3.52 14.38 -5.84
CA ALA A 205 -2.60 14.60 -4.70
C ALA A 205 -3.12 15.65 -3.70
N ASN A 206 -4.14 16.43 -4.07
CA ASN A 206 -4.64 17.58 -3.32
C ASN A 206 -5.99 17.33 -2.63
N ALA A 207 -6.55 16.12 -2.70
CA ALA A 207 -7.78 15.78 -1.98
C ALA A 207 -7.61 15.80 -0.44
N ASP A 208 -6.39 16.01 0.05
CA ASP A 208 -6.03 16.01 1.46
C ASP A 208 -6.04 17.42 2.12
N TYR A 209 -6.52 18.47 1.42
CA TYR A 209 -6.65 19.85 1.95
C TYR A 209 -8.02 20.53 1.70
N ALA A 210 -9.08 19.76 1.48
CA ALA A 210 -10.45 20.30 1.36
C ALA A 210 -11.36 19.74 2.46
#